data_AF-A0A091IVX7-F1
#
_entry.id   AF-A0A091IVX7-F1
#
_cell.length_a   1.000
_cell.length_b   1.000
_cell.length_c   1.000
_cell.angle_alpha   90.00
_cell.angle_beta   90.00
_cell.angle_gamma   90.00
#
_symmetry.space_group_name_H-M   'P 1'
#
loop_
_entity.id
_entity.type
_entity.pdbx_description
1 polymer ?
#
loop_
_entity_poly.entity_id
_entity_poly.type
_entity_poly.pdbx_seq_one_letter_code
_entity_poly.pdbx_strand_id
1 'polypeptide(L)'
;WLWRQSSILRRWKRNWFVLYLDGSLVYYHDETMRDMDGRIHVKYSCRDVRAGRECRDVQPPEGKSRDCLLTVVLRDGSKTTLCAESEDDAVAWKMAVLEAKSTPVRFHPPKQG
;
A
#
# COMPACT_ATOMS: atom_id res chain seq x y z
N TRP A 1 5.43 -8.49 -3.55
CA TRP A 1 4.69 -9.14 -2.44
C TRP A 1 4.74 -8.26 -1.20
N LEU A 2 3.64 -8.16 -0.44
CA LEU A 2 3.61 -7.60 0.91
C LEU A 2 2.68 -8.45 1.78
N TRP A 3 2.93 -8.46 3.09
CA TRP A 3 1.95 -8.93 4.05
C TRP A 3 0.92 -7.84 4.28
N ARG A 4 -0.36 -8.20 4.32
CA ARG A 4 -1.47 -7.32 4.63
C ARG A 4 -2.24 -7.87 5.82
N GLN A 5 -2.56 -6.99 6.77
CA GLN A 5 -3.41 -7.35 7.88
C GLN A 5 -4.89 -7.23 7.46
N SER A 6 -5.66 -8.28 7.69
CA SER A 6 -7.12 -8.25 7.46
C SER A 6 -7.82 -7.33 8.46
N SER A 7 -8.84 -6.61 8.00
CA SER A 7 -9.55 -5.59 8.80
C SER A 7 -10.37 -6.18 9.96
N ILE A 8 -10.94 -7.36 9.77
CA ILE A 8 -11.83 -8.02 10.75
C ILE A 8 -11.02 -8.92 11.70
N LEU A 9 -10.35 -9.94 11.15
CA LEU A 9 -9.67 -10.96 11.95
C LEU A 9 -8.24 -10.57 12.37
N ARG A 10 -7.72 -9.44 11.89
CA ARG A 10 -6.36 -8.95 12.19
C ARG A 10 -5.24 -9.95 11.84
N ARG A 11 -5.53 -10.92 10.98
CA ARG A 11 -4.55 -11.90 10.46
C ARG A 11 -3.75 -11.34 9.31
N TRP A 12 -2.46 -11.65 9.26
CA TRP A 12 -1.56 -11.34 8.16
C TRP A 12 -1.75 -12.33 7.01
N LYS A 13 -1.85 -11.81 5.78
CA LYS A 13 -1.92 -12.57 4.52
C LYS A 13 -0.89 -12.02 3.54
N ARG A 14 -0.22 -12.88 2.78
CA ARG A 14 0.61 -12.41 1.66
C ARG A 14 -0.30 -12.05 0.49
N ASN A 15 -0.05 -10.89 -0.10
CA ASN A 15 -0.74 -10.41 -1.29
C ASN A 15 0.27 -9.82 -2.29
N TRP A 16 -0.07 -9.89 -3.57
CA TRP A 16 0.69 -9.24 -4.63
C TRP A 16 0.18 -7.81 -4.80
N PHE A 17 1.02 -6.81 -4.54
CA PHE A 17 0.66 -5.39 -4.63
C PHE A 17 1.23 -4.77 -5.90
N VAL A 18 0.42 -3.97 -6.58
CA VAL A 18 0.79 -3.20 -7.76
C VAL A 18 0.36 -1.75 -7.56
N LEU A 19 1.31 -0.82 -7.71
CA LEU A 19 1.04 0.61 -7.75
C LEU A 19 0.98 1.08 -9.20
N TYR A 20 -0.19 1.52 -9.65
CA TYR A 20 -0.41 2.02 -11.00
C TYR A 20 -0.14 3.52 -11.11
N LEU A 21 0.19 3.96 -12.32
CA LEU A 21 0.46 5.38 -12.64
C LEU A 21 -0.74 6.30 -12.41
N ASP A 22 -1.97 5.77 -12.40
CA ASP A 22 -3.17 6.52 -12.07
C ASP A 22 -3.32 6.82 -10.56
N GLY A 23 -2.40 6.31 -9.74
CA GLY A 23 -2.40 6.44 -8.29
C GLY A 23 -3.24 5.38 -7.58
N SER A 24 -3.49 4.24 -8.22
CA SER A 24 -4.16 3.10 -7.60
C SER A 24 -3.16 2.10 -7.05
N LEU A 25 -3.27 1.78 -5.77
CA LEU A 25 -2.58 0.66 -5.15
C LEU A 25 -3.55 -0.52 -5.08
N VAL A 26 -3.39 -1.49 -5.97
CA VAL A 26 -4.24 -2.68 -6.09
C VAL A 26 -3.50 -3.87 -5.49
N TYR A 27 -4.23 -4.78 -4.86
CA TYR A 27 -3.67 -6.03 -4.36
C TYR A 27 -4.50 -7.23 -4.79
N TYR A 28 -3.77 -8.27 -5.15
CA TYR A 28 -4.28 -9.53 -5.70
C TYR A 28 -3.92 -10.68 -4.76
N HIS A 29 -4.61 -11.81 -4.94
CA HIS A 29 -4.25 -13.05 -4.27
C HIS A 29 -2.78 -13.40 -4.51
N ASP A 30 -2.36 -13.33 -5.77
CA ASP A 30 -1.01 -13.66 -6.21
C ASP A 30 -0.56 -12.83 -7.44
N GLU A 31 0.66 -13.11 -7.90
CA GLU A 31 1.31 -12.44 -9.03
C GLU A 31 0.68 -12.73 -10.40
N THR A 32 -0.27 -13.67 -10.50
CA THR A 32 -1.03 -13.88 -11.75
C THR A 32 -2.01 -12.74 -12.02
N MET A 33 -2.32 -11.93 -10.99
CA MET A 33 -3.21 -10.78 -11.05
C MET A 33 -4.63 -11.10 -11.56
N ARG A 34 -5.07 -12.37 -11.44
CA ARG A 34 -6.40 -12.81 -11.87
C ARG A 34 -7.48 -12.49 -10.84
N ASP A 35 -7.18 -12.70 -9.57
CA ASP A 35 -8.11 -12.49 -8.45
C ASP A 35 -7.73 -11.23 -7.66
N MET A 36 -8.48 -10.15 -7.88
CA MET A 36 -8.30 -8.88 -7.16
C MET A 36 -8.95 -8.96 -5.77
N ASP A 37 -8.14 -8.80 -4.72
CA ASP A 37 -8.60 -8.77 -3.34
C ASP A 37 -9.06 -7.35 -2.92
N GLY A 38 -8.54 -6.30 -3.55
CA GLY A 38 -9.00 -4.93 -3.34
C GLY A 38 -8.12 -3.84 -3.94
N ARG A 39 -8.56 -2.59 -3.78
CA ARG A 39 -7.94 -1.39 -4.37
C ARG A 39 -8.00 -0.22 -3.40
N ILE A 40 -6.91 0.55 -3.35
CA ILE A 40 -6.79 1.82 -2.63
C ILE A 40 -6.53 2.91 -3.67
N HIS A 41 -7.41 3.90 -3.75
CA HIS A 41 -7.19 5.08 -4.59
C HIS A 41 -6.26 6.07 -3.88
N VAL A 42 -4.95 5.80 -3.88
CA VAL A 42 -3.94 6.56 -3.13
C VAL A 42 -4.05 8.05 -3.41
N LYS A 43 -4.15 8.44 -4.69
CA LYS A 43 -4.25 9.85 -5.11
C LYS A 43 -5.33 10.64 -4.39
N TYR A 44 -6.50 10.04 -4.18
CA TYR A 44 -7.67 10.73 -3.64
C TYR A 44 -7.87 10.43 -2.15
N SER A 45 -7.70 9.17 -1.76
CA SER A 45 -8.07 8.67 -0.44
C SER A 45 -6.91 8.66 0.54
N CYS A 46 -5.65 8.66 0.10
CA CYS A 46 -4.50 8.61 1.03
C CYS A 46 -4.32 9.95 1.73
N ARG A 47 -4.39 9.92 3.06
CA ARG A 47 -4.07 11.05 3.93
C ARG A 47 -2.59 11.06 4.29
N ASP A 48 -2.07 9.92 4.74
CA ASP A 48 -0.75 9.78 5.35
C ASP A 48 -0.21 8.36 5.13
N VAL A 49 1.12 8.19 5.13
CA VAL A 49 1.78 6.89 5.00
C VAL A 49 2.85 6.78 6.07
N ARG A 50 2.75 5.75 6.90
CA ARG A 50 3.62 5.54 8.07
C ARG A 50 4.51 4.32 7.87
N ALA A 51 5.77 4.39 8.26
CA ALA A 51 6.69 3.25 8.20
C ALA A 51 7.33 2.96 9.56
N GLY A 52 7.70 1.70 9.77
CA GLY A 52 8.40 1.22 10.94
C GLY A 52 7.74 1.63 12.25
N ARG A 53 8.47 2.36 13.09
CA ARG A 53 8.02 2.76 14.43
C ARG A 53 6.84 3.72 14.43
N GLU A 54 6.56 4.41 13.32
CA GLU A 54 5.38 5.26 13.14
C GLU A 54 4.07 4.46 13.17
N CYS A 55 4.13 3.15 12.86
CA CYS A 55 3.00 2.21 12.88
C CYS A 55 2.63 1.77 14.31
N ARG A 56 2.11 2.68 15.14
CA ARG A 56 1.71 2.40 16.53
C ARG A 56 0.66 1.29 16.64
N ASP A 57 0.72 0.53 17.72
CA ASP A 57 -0.29 -0.48 18.12
C ASP A 57 -0.50 -1.63 17.12
N VAL A 58 0.53 -1.93 16.32
CA VAL A 58 0.54 -3.04 15.37
C VAL A 58 1.69 -3.96 15.69
N GLN A 59 1.39 -5.26 15.83
CA GLN A 59 2.39 -6.31 15.88
C GLN A 59 2.69 -6.80 14.45
N PRO A 60 3.98 -6.89 14.07
CA PRO A 60 4.37 -7.44 12.77
C PRO A 60 4.03 -8.94 12.68
N PRO A 61 4.02 -9.51 11.46
CA PRO A 61 3.99 -10.96 11.28
C PRO A 61 5.11 -11.65 12.07
N GLU A 62 4.93 -12.93 12.39
CA GLU A 62 5.95 -13.74 13.06
C GLU A 62 7.28 -13.69 12.28
N GLY A 63 8.38 -13.46 13.00
CA GLY A 63 9.72 -13.36 12.41
C GLY A 63 10.04 -12.05 11.68
N LYS A 64 9.11 -11.08 11.61
CA LYS A 64 9.36 -9.76 11.01
C LYS A 64 9.63 -8.68 12.05
N SER A 65 10.57 -7.77 11.73
CA SER A 65 10.82 -6.59 12.54
C SER A 65 9.64 -5.61 12.44
N ARG A 66 9.47 -4.80 13.48
CA ARG A 66 8.56 -3.65 13.46
C ARG A 66 8.95 -2.64 12.37
N ASP A 67 10.24 -2.55 12.02
CA ASP A 67 10.74 -1.62 11.01
C ASP A 67 10.30 -2.00 9.58
N CYS A 68 9.88 -3.26 9.37
CA CYS A 68 9.26 -3.71 8.12
C CYS A 68 7.79 -3.24 7.95
N LEU A 69 7.16 -2.64 8.97
CA LEU A 69 5.76 -2.23 8.90
C LEU A 69 5.55 -1.00 8.02
N LEU A 70 4.40 -0.96 7.35
CA LEU A 70 3.92 0.17 6.57
C LEU A 70 2.41 0.32 6.83
N THR A 71 1.90 1.54 7.01
CA THR A 71 0.45 1.78 7.13
C THR A 71 0.03 2.92 6.21
N VAL A 72 -0.89 2.63 5.29
CA VAL A 72 -1.57 3.64 4.48
C VAL A 72 -2.81 4.09 5.23
N VAL A 73 -2.85 5.37 5.61
CA VAL A 73 -3.96 5.97 6.35
C VAL A 73 -4.85 6.73 5.38
N LEU A 74 -6.14 6.39 5.35
CA LEU A 74 -7.10 6.98 4.44
C LEU A 74 -7.83 8.18 5.08
N ARG A 75 -8.43 9.01 4.24
CA ARG A 75 -9.16 10.22 4.65
C ARG A 75 -10.44 9.91 5.43
N ASP A 76 -11.04 8.77 5.18
CA ASP A 76 -12.21 8.26 5.93
C ASP A 76 -11.83 7.70 7.32
N GLY A 77 -10.55 7.76 7.70
CA GLY A 77 -10.02 7.26 8.97
C GLY A 77 -9.65 5.77 8.95
N SER A 78 -10.01 5.03 7.91
CA SER A 78 -9.60 3.65 7.73
C SER A 78 -8.09 3.54 7.45
N LYS A 79 -7.53 2.35 7.66
CA LYS A 79 -6.10 2.09 7.55
C LYS A 79 -5.86 0.74 6.88
N THR A 80 -4.91 0.70 5.97
CA THR A 80 -4.36 -0.54 5.44
C THR A 80 -2.97 -0.76 6.05
N THR A 81 -2.86 -1.73 6.94
CA THR A 81 -1.60 -2.11 7.59
C THR A 81 -0.93 -3.23 6.80
N LEU A 82 0.33 -2.99 6.46
CA LEU A 82 1.18 -3.80 5.63
C LEU A 82 2.49 -4.13 6.37
N CYS A 83 3.19 -5.16 5.92
CA CYS A 83 4.56 -5.47 6.31
C CYS A 83 5.34 -5.90 5.07
N ALA A 84 6.47 -5.24 4.82
CA ALA A 84 7.38 -5.58 3.74
C ALA A 84 8.35 -6.69 4.13
N GLU A 85 9.21 -7.11 3.19
CA GLU A 85 10.20 -8.15 3.47
C GLU A 85 11.36 -7.61 4.33
N SER A 86 11.73 -6.34 4.13
CA SER A 86 12.78 -5.60 4.85
C SER A 86 12.33 -4.19 5.25
N GLU A 87 13.14 -3.49 6.06
CA GLU A 87 12.95 -2.06 6.35
C GLU A 87 13.09 -1.21 5.09
N ASP A 88 14.10 -1.48 4.27
CA ASP A 88 14.33 -0.76 3.00
C ASP A 88 13.13 -0.87 2.06
N ASP A 89 12.54 -2.06 1.95
CA ASP A 89 11.33 -2.25 1.15
C ASP A 89 10.16 -1.44 1.74
N ALA A 90 9.99 -1.41 3.06
CA ALA A 90 8.93 -0.64 3.69
C ALA A 90 9.09 0.88 3.41
N VAL A 91 10.32 1.37 3.47
CA VAL A 91 10.66 2.77 3.11
C VAL A 91 10.41 3.02 1.62
N ALA A 92 10.85 2.13 0.74
CA ALA A 92 10.64 2.26 -0.70
C ALA A 92 9.13 2.34 -1.04
N TRP A 93 8.31 1.47 -0.44
CA TRP A 93 6.86 1.51 -0.60
C TRP A 93 6.24 2.78 -0.02
N LYS A 94 6.72 3.27 1.13
CA LYS A 94 6.27 4.57 1.68
C LYS A 94 6.50 5.70 0.68
N MET A 95 7.71 5.77 0.12
CA MET A 95 8.06 6.81 -0.86
C MET A 95 7.22 6.70 -2.12
N ALA A 96 7.10 5.51 -2.71
CA ALA A 96 6.31 5.30 -3.93
C ALA A 96 4.82 5.67 -3.74
N VAL A 97 4.22 5.33 -2.61
CA VAL A 97 2.82 5.68 -2.30
C VAL A 97 2.67 7.20 -2.09
N LEU A 98 3.62 7.85 -1.41
CA LEU A 98 3.61 9.30 -1.22
C LEU A 98 3.83 10.07 -2.54
N GLU A 99 4.67 9.55 -3.43
CA GLU A 99 4.85 10.06 -4.78
C GLU A 99 3.56 9.94 -5.58
N ALA A 100 2.96 8.75 -5.64
CA ALA A 100 1.69 8.53 -6.33
C ALA A 100 0.54 9.41 -5.80
N LYS A 101 0.55 9.74 -4.50
CA LYS A 101 -0.38 10.72 -3.90
C LYS A 101 -0.16 12.13 -4.45
N SER A 102 1.09 12.51 -4.71
CA SER A 102 1.50 13.88 -5.07
C SER A 102 1.58 14.12 -6.58
N THR A 103 1.67 13.05 -7.39
CA THR A 103 1.83 13.15 -8.84
C THR A 103 0.60 13.79 -9.51
N PRO A 104 0.76 14.89 -10.27
CA PRO A 104 -0.31 15.48 -11.08
C PRO A 104 -0.84 14.48 -12.11
N VAL A 105 -2.15 14.48 -12.42
CA VAL A 105 -2.66 13.69 -13.55
C VAL A 105 -2.02 14.25 -14.82
N ARG A 106 -1.15 13.48 -15.49
CA ARG A 106 -0.74 13.82 -16.85
C ARG A 106 -1.93 13.56 -17.77
N PHE A 107 -2.70 14.60 -18.07
CA PHE A 107 -3.65 14.56 -19.17
C PHE A 107 -2.83 14.46 -20.45
N HIS A 108 -2.79 13.28 -21.07
CA HIS A 108 -2.35 13.19 -22.46
C HIS A 108 -3.52 13.68 -23.32
N PRO A 109 -3.41 14.82 -24.02
CA PRO A 109 -4.42 15.18 -25.00
C PRO A 109 -4.48 14.07 -26.07
N PRO A 110 -5.67 13.68 -26.55
CA PRO A 110 -5.77 12.76 -27.65
C PRO A 110 -5.03 13.33 -28.85
N LYS A 111 -4.21 12.50 -29.50
CA LYS A 111 -3.57 12.88 -30.76
C LYS A 111 -4.68 13.17 -31.77
N GLN A 112 -4.80 14.41 -32.21
CA GLN A 112 -5.63 14.74 -33.37
C GLN A 112 -4.98 14.04 -34.57
N GLY A 113 -5.76 13.17 -35.22
CA GLY A 113 -5.38 12.48 -36.45
C GLY A 113 -5.53 13.38 -37.68
#